data_AF-A0A938V1M1-F1
#
_entry.id   AF-A0A938V1M1-F1
#
_cell.length_a   1.000
_cell.length_b   1.000
_cell.length_c   1.000
_cell.angle_alpha   90.00
_cell.angle_beta   90.00
_cell.angle_gamma   90.00
#
_symmetry.space_group_name_H-M   'P 1'
#
loop_
_entity.id
_entity.type
_entity.pdbx_description
1 polymer ?
#
loop_
_entity_poly.entity_id
_entity_poly.type
_entity_poly.pdbx_seq_one_letter_code
_entity_poly.pdbx_strand_id
1 'polypeptide(L)'
;MMKMIRDNKGFTLIELMIVVAILAILSVVAVPAFIKYMRKAKTSEAVDMLDKIYKGASDYYATPRVQENTASKLDCQFPADDGPTPVESNCCSGGVGGGKDTNNDDRCDTDPDQWSTATWSALKFQITEEHYFWYSFDWNDKTRSEAMFTANAHADLDCDGTVSTFQRYGKGDPKATAGECAVVSAAALFTQNETE
;
A
#
# COMPACT_ATOMS: atom_id res chain seq x y z
N MET A 1 25.30 -62.72 -28.32
CA MET A 1 25.50 -61.72 -27.25
C MET A 1 25.41 -60.34 -27.92
N MET A 2 24.34 -59.59 -27.67
CA MET A 2 24.02 -58.36 -28.41
C MET A 2 24.85 -57.19 -27.85
N LYS A 3 25.69 -56.57 -28.68
CA LYS A 3 26.54 -55.43 -28.30
C LYS A 3 25.72 -54.15 -28.43
N MET A 4 25.31 -53.57 -27.29
CA MET A 4 24.71 -52.23 -27.24
C MET A 4 25.77 -51.20 -27.67
N ILE A 5 25.55 -50.57 -28.82
CA ILE A 5 26.27 -49.35 -29.21
C ILE A 5 25.58 -48.21 -28.45
N ARG A 6 26.25 -47.65 -27.45
CA ARG A 6 25.82 -46.41 -26.78
C ARG A 6 26.28 -45.23 -27.63
N ASP A 7 25.33 -44.59 -28.31
CA ASP A 7 25.53 -43.36 -29.06
C ASP A 7 25.66 -42.17 -28.08
N ASN A 8 26.83 -42.00 -27.49
CA ASN A 8 27.15 -40.86 -26.64
C ASN A 8 27.52 -39.65 -27.52
N LYS A 9 26.51 -38.99 -28.10
CA LYS A 9 26.69 -37.67 -28.73
C LYS A 9 26.90 -36.63 -27.62
N GLY A 10 28.12 -36.13 -27.50
CA GLY A 10 28.45 -35.03 -26.60
C GLY A 10 27.97 -33.68 -27.16
N PHE A 11 27.64 -32.75 -26.26
CA PHE A 11 27.28 -31.38 -26.60
C PHE A 11 28.51 -30.65 -27.18
N THR A 12 28.35 -29.93 -28.29
CA THR A 12 29.48 -29.18 -28.85
C THR A 12 29.65 -27.85 -28.13
N LEU A 13 30.91 -27.39 -28.01
CA LEU A 13 31.22 -26.09 -27.42
C LEU A 13 30.56 -24.94 -28.21
N ILE A 14 30.43 -25.11 -29.53
CA ILE A 14 29.80 -24.13 -30.40
C ILE A 14 28.28 -24.04 -30.20
N GLU A 15 27.59 -25.17 -29.97
CA GLU A 15 26.16 -25.16 -29.62
C GLU A 15 25.92 -24.39 -28.33
N LEU A 16 26.77 -24.57 -27.33
CA LEU A 16 26.66 -23.85 -26.07
C LEU A 16 26.88 -22.33 -26.26
N MET A 17 27.87 -21.95 -27.07
CA MET A 17 28.15 -20.53 -27.34
C MET A 17 26.98 -19.81 -28.02
N ILE A 18 26.32 -20.46 -28.98
CA ILE A 18 25.14 -19.88 -29.66
C ILE A 18 23.97 -19.73 -28.68
N VAL A 19 23.74 -20.72 -27.82
CA VAL A 19 22.66 -20.66 -26.81
C VAL A 19 22.87 -19.49 -25.86
N VAL A 20 24.09 -19.29 -25.34
CA VAL A 20 24.41 -18.16 -24.46
C VAL A 20 24.24 -16.81 -25.18
N ALA A 21 24.63 -16.73 -26.46
CA ALA A 21 24.46 -15.52 -27.26
C ALA A 21 22.97 -15.14 -27.44
N ILE A 22 22.11 -16.12 -27.70
CA ILE A 22 20.66 -15.90 -27.83
C ILE A 22 20.07 -15.48 -26.47
N LEU A 23 20.44 -16.14 -25.38
CA LEU A 23 19.98 -15.80 -24.03
C LEU A 23 20.35 -14.37 -23.63
N ALA A 24 21.55 -13.91 -24.00
CA ALA A 24 21.99 -12.54 -23.74
C ALA A 24 21.14 -11.49 -24.48
N ILE A 25 20.72 -11.76 -25.71
CA ILE A 25 19.84 -10.84 -26.47
C ILE A 25 18.44 -10.81 -25.84
N LEU A 26 17.90 -11.97 -25.46
CA LEU A 26 16.57 -12.06 -24.86
C LEU A 26 16.52 -11.39 -23.47
N SER A 27 17.57 -11.52 -22.66
CA SER A 27 17.59 -10.96 -21.31
C SER A 27 17.49 -9.44 -21.28
N VAL A 28 18.06 -8.75 -22.28
CA VAL A 28 18.02 -7.27 -22.36
C VAL A 28 16.59 -6.74 -22.40
N VAL A 29 15.66 -7.45 -23.06
CA VAL A 29 14.25 -7.04 -23.14
C VAL A 29 13.43 -7.64 -22.00
N ALA A 30 13.71 -8.88 -21.62
CA ALA A 30 12.90 -9.60 -20.64
C ALA A 30 13.06 -9.08 -19.20
N VAL A 31 14.28 -8.72 -18.78
CA VAL A 31 14.57 -8.29 -17.41
C VAL A 31 13.83 -7.00 -17.02
N PRO A 32 13.92 -5.88 -17.76
CA PRO A 32 13.22 -4.65 -17.37
C PRO A 32 11.69 -4.81 -17.42
N ALA A 33 11.17 -5.59 -18.37
CA ALA A 33 9.74 -5.88 -18.45
C ALA A 33 9.26 -6.69 -17.23
N PHE A 34 10.05 -7.67 -16.80
CA PHE A 34 9.75 -8.47 -15.60
C PHE A 34 9.79 -7.64 -14.32
N ILE A 35 10.79 -6.76 -14.17
CA ILE A 35 10.88 -5.85 -13.01
C ILE A 35 9.64 -4.95 -12.94
N LYS A 36 9.23 -4.35 -14.05
CA LYS A 36 8.01 -3.53 -14.11
C LYS A 36 6.74 -4.32 -13.76
N TYR A 37 6.66 -5.57 -14.20
CA TYR A 37 5.54 -6.46 -13.84
C TYR A 37 5.51 -6.76 -12.34
N MET A 38 6.67 -7.02 -11.72
CA MET A 38 6.76 -7.22 -10.27
C MET A 38 6.34 -5.96 -9.51
N ARG A 39 6.80 -4.76 -9.90
CA ARG A 39 6.38 -3.50 -9.28
C ARG A 39 4.87 -3.30 -9.35
N LYS A 40 4.28 -3.55 -10.53
CA LYS A 40 2.82 -3.50 -10.71
C LYS A 40 2.07 -4.54 -9.87
N ALA A 41 2.67 -5.70 -9.57
CA ALA A 41 2.06 -6.66 -8.66
C ALA A 41 2.03 -6.11 -7.22
N LYS A 42 3.09 -5.41 -6.79
CA LYS A 42 3.17 -4.78 -5.46
C LYS A 42 2.07 -3.72 -5.25
N THR A 43 1.68 -2.96 -6.28
CA THR A 43 0.67 -1.89 -6.15
C THR A 43 -0.73 -2.38 -5.77
N SER A 44 -1.04 -3.67 -5.97
CA SER A 44 -2.32 -4.24 -5.56
C SER A 44 -2.55 -4.14 -4.05
N GLU A 45 -1.48 -4.24 -3.26
CA GLU A 45 -1.53 -4.10 -1.80
C GLU A 45 -2.05 -2.72 -1.38
N ALA A 46 -1.51 -1.64 -1.97
CA ALA A 46 -1.94 -0.28 -1.67
C ALA A 46 -3.43 -0.08 -1.93
N VAL A 47 -3.94 -0.59 -3.05
CA VAL A 47 -5.36 -0.48 -3.41
C VAL A 47 -6.24 -1.18 -2.39
N ASP A 48 -5.88 -2.40 -1.99
CA ASP A 48 -6.62 -3.20 -1.02
C ASP A 48 -6.61 -2.57 0.37
N MET A 49 -5.46 -2.06 0.83
CA MET A 49 -5.35 -1.41 2.12
C MET A 49 -6.06 -0.05 2.17
N LEU A 50 -5.95 0.76 1.11
CA LEU A 50 -6.72 2.01 1.00
C LEU A 50 -8.23 1.75 0.99
N ASP A 51 -8.70 0.63 0.43
CA ASP A 51 -10.11 0.23 0.50
C ASP A 51 -10.54 -0.13 1.93
N LYS A 52 -9.69 -0.81 2.70
CA LYS A 52 -9.95 -1.08 4.12
C LYS A 52 -10.02 0.22 4.94
N ILE A 53 -9.08 1.14 4.73
CA ILE A 53 -9.08 2.46 5.39
C ILE A 53 -10.35 3.23 5.02
N TYR A 54 -10.72 3.25 3.73
CA TYR A 54 -11.94 3.91 3.26
C TYR A 54 -13.21 3.34 3.91
N LYS A 55 -13.33 2.01 4.00
CA LYS A 55 -14.45 1.35 4.69
C LYS A 55 -14.48 1.70 6.18
N GLY A 56 -13.33 1.67 6.85
CA GLY A 56 -13.19 2.08 8.25
C GLY A 56 -13.62 3.54 8.48
N ALA A 57 -13.22 4.45 7.59
CA ALA A 57 -13.60 5.86 7.64
C ALA A 57 -15.10 6.06 7.40
N SER A 58 -15.67 5.29 6.46
CA SER A 58 -17.10 5.31 6.19
C SER A 58 -17.92 4.83 7.38
N ASP A 59 -17.51 3.73 7.99
CA ASP A 59 -18.14 3.19 9.19
C ASP A 59 -18.00 4.17 10.37
N TYR A 60 -16.82 4.79 10.52
CA TYR A 60 -16.57 5.79 11.55
C TYR A 60 -17.54 6.97 11.44
N TYR A 61 -17.69 7.50 10.22
CA TYR A 61 -18.56 8.65 9.94
C TYR A 61 -20.03 8.33 10.14
N ALA A 62 -20.48 7.13 9.76
CA ALA A 62 -21.87 6.70 9.90
C ALA A 62 -22.26 6.37 11.35
N THR A 63 -21.29 6.04 12.21
CA THR A 63 -21.54 5.67 13.59
C THR A 63 -21.76 6.91 14.46
N PRO A 64 -22.93 7.06 15.12
CA PRO A 64 -23.17 8.17 16.04
C PRO A 64 -22.26 8.06 17.27
N ARG A 65 -21.61 9.17 17.61
CA ARG A 65 -20.69 9.28 18.75
C ARG A 65 -21.10 10.42 19.67
N VAL A 66 -20.57 10.41 20.87
CA VAL A 66 -20.83 11.41 21.91
C VAL A 66 -19.49 12.01 22.34
N GLN A 67 -19.45 13.32 22.56
CA GLN A 67 -18.26 13.98 23.12
C GLN A 67 -18.10 13.61 24.60
N GLU A 68 -16.93 13.09 24.98
CA GLU A 68 -16.64 12.58 26.32
C GLU A 68 -16.93 13.61 27.44
N ASN A 69 -16.64 14.89 27.20
CA ASN A 69 -16.71 15.93 28.23
C ASN A 69 -18.08 16.61 28.38
N THR A 70 -18.99 16.43 27.43
CA THR A 70 -20.27 17.19 27.41
C THR A 70 -21.49 16.28 27.28
N ALA A 71 -21.29 14.98 27.02
CA ALA A 71 -22.36 14.03 26.68
C ALA A 71 -23.25 14.49 25.50
N SER A 72 -22.77 15.47 24.72
CA SER A 72 -23.42 15.97 23.52
C SER A 72 -23.12 15.07 22.33
N LYS A 73 -24.11 14.87 21.47
CA LYS A 73 -23.91 14.18 20.19
C LYS A 73 -22.82 14.89 19.40
N LEU A 74 -21.82 14.13 18.95
CA LEU A 74 -20.77 14.61 18.07
C LEU A 74 -21.34 14.76 16.65
N ASP A 75 -20.98 15.85 15.98
CA ASP A 75 -21.33 16.01 14.56
C ASP A 75 -20.62 14.96 13.70
N CYS A 76 -21.21 14.65 12.54
CA CYS A 76 -20.60 13.71 11.60
C CYS A 76 -19.22 14.20 11.17
N GLN A 77 -18.17 13.47 11.51
CA GLN A 77 -16.78 13.82 11.20
C GLN A 77 -15.93 12.57 11.04
N PHE A 78 -14.72 12.74 10.50
CA PHE A 78 -13.71 11.69 10.41
C PHE A 78 -12.83 11.68 11.67
N PRO A 79 -12.02 10.64 11.91
CA PRO A 79 -11.02 10.69 12.98
C PRO A 79 -9.97 11.76 12.68
N ALA A 80 -9.20 12.12 13.72
CA ALA A 80 -8.10 13.07 13.60
C ALA A 80 -7.03 12.56 12.62
N ASP A 81 -6.19 13.47 12.15
CA ASP A 81 -5.10 13.14 11.25
C ASP A 81 -4.13 12.17 11.91
N ASP A 82 -3.53 11.29 11.11
CA ASP A 82 -2.38 10.52 11.52
C ASP A 82 -1.34 10.45 10.41
N GLY A 83 -0.09 10.58 10.83
CA GLY A 83 1.04 10.66 9.94
C GLY A 83 1.38 9.30 9.31
N PRO A 84 2.41 9.30 8.45
CA PRO A 84 3.01 8.10 7.90
C PRO A 84 3.23 7.01 8.96
N THR A 85 2.53 5.90 8.79
CA THR A 85 2.62 4.70 9.62
C THR A 85 2.83 3.48 8.72
N PRO A 86 3.92 2.72 8.87
CA PRO A 86 5.13 3.08 9.62
C PRO A 86 5.75 4.42 9.15
N VAL A 87 6.65 5.00 9.94
CA VAL A 87 7.24 6.31 9.62
C VAL A 87 8.01 6.21 8.29
N GLU A 88 7.96 7.28 7.48
CA GLU A 88 8.51 7.31 6.12
C GLU A 88 9.97 6.84 6.09
N SER A 89 10.25 5.85 5.24
CA SER A 89 11.61 5.33 5.04
C SER A 89 11.77 4.84 3.61
N ASN A 90 12.96 5.05 3.04
CA ASN A 90 13.29 4.52 1.74
C ASN A 90 13.39 2.98 1.84
N CYS A 91 12.51 2.25 1.15
CA CYS A 91 12.43 0.78 1.17
C CYS A 91 12.39 0.12 2.54
N CYS A 92 11.69 0.71 3.51
CA CYS A 92 11.62 0.15 4.87
C CYS A 92 13.03 -0.07 5.50
N SER A 93 14.04 0.60 4.95
CA SER A 93 15.46 0.34 5.19
C SER A 93 16.13 1.61 5.70
N GLY A 94 15.90 1.92 6.98
CA GLY A 94 16.75 2.86 7.72
C GLY A 94 16.04 4.09 8.28
N GLY A 95 15.70 4.00 9.57
CA GLY A 95 15.38 5.12 10.43
C GLY A 95 14.92 4.62 11.79
N VAL A 96 15.40 5.22 12.89
CA VAL A 96 14.87 4.92 14.22
C VAL A 96 13.40 5.35 14.24
N GLY A 97 12.47 4.39 14.26
CA GLY A 97 11.03 4.63 14.24
C GLY A 97 10.33 4.35 12.90
N GLY A 98 11.06 4.23 11.77
CA GLY A 98 10.47 3.86 10.48
C GLY A 98 10.14 2.37 10.37
N GLY A 99 9.44 2.00 9.30
CA GLY A 99 9.20 0.60 8.94
C GLY A 99 10.52 -0.15 8.95
N LYS A 100 10.60 -1.23 9.72
CA LYS A 100 11.85 -1.97 9.94
C LYS A 100 11.92 -3.09 8.91
N ASP A 101 13.00 -3.23 8.18
CA ASP A 101 13.28 -4.43 7.37
C ASP A 101 14.44 -5.21 8.03
N THR A 102 14.12 -6.23 8.83
CA THR A 102 15.14 -7.03 9.53
C THR A 102 15.74 -8.12 8.63
N ASN A 103 15.00 -8.57 7.62
CA ASN A 103 15.39 -9.71 6.77
C ASN A 103 15.95 -9.27 5.40
N ASN A 104 15.97 -7.96 5.14
CA ASN A 104 16.48 -7.28 3.95
C ASN A 104 15.76 -7.72 2.67
N ASP A 105 14.44 -7.93 2.75
CA ASP A 105 13.59 -8.34 1.63
C ASP A 105 12.77 -7.19 1.00
N ASP A 106 13.13 -5.96 1.34
CA ASP A 106 12.53 -4.70 0.89
C ASP A 106 11.04 -4.58 1.31
N ARG A 107 10.62 -5.27 2.37
CA ARG A 107 9.32 -5.12 3.02
C ARG A 107 9.47 -4.60 4.44
N CYS A 108 8.47 -3.86 4.86
CA CYS A 108 8.32 -3.45 6.24
C CYS A 108 7.85 -4.65 7.07
N ASP A 109 8.65 -5.03 8.06
CA ASP A 109 8.30 -5.98 9.11
C ASP A 109 7.02 -5.53 9.83
N THR A 110 6.29 -6.50 10.37
CA THR A 110 5.07 -6.23 11.12
C THR A 110 5.39 -5.64 12.48
N ASP A 111 4.80 -4.48 12.77
CA ASP A 111 4.73 -3.91 14.13
C ASP A 111 3.27 -3.54 14.45
N PRO A 112 2.50 -4.43 15.10
CA PRO A 112 1.11 -4.17 15.43
C PRO A 112 0.91 -2.94 16.33
N ASP A 113 1.91 -2.59 17.15
CA ASP A 113 1.78 -1.50 18.12
C ASP A 113 1.74 -0.13 17.42
N GLN A 114 2.34 -0.01 16.23
CA GLN A 114 2.29 1.23 15.43
C GLN A 114 0.87 1.56 14.93
N TRP A 115 0.01 0.55 14.81
CA TRP A 115 -1.40 0.71 14.38
C TRP A 115 -2.37 0.98 15.53
N SER A 116 -1.86 1.21 16.74
CA SER A 116 -2.68 1.44 17.95
C SER A 116 -3.02 2.90 18.23
N THR A 117 -2.63 3.83 17.35
CA THR A 117 -2.97 5.25 17.48
C THR A 117 -4.49 5.45 17.48
N ALA A 118 -4.93 6.61 17.99
CA ALA A 118 -6.35 6.92 18.08
C ALA A 118 -7.06 6.82 16.71
N THR A 119 -6.37 7.24 15.64
CA THR A 119 -6.91 7.25 14.27
C THR A 119 -6.99 5.84 13.68
N TRP A 120 -5.91 5.05 13.72
CA TRP A 120 -5.93 3.69 13.18
C TRP A 120 -6.92 2.78 13.93
N SER A 121 -6.97 2.90 15.26
CA SER A 121 -7.95 2.21 16.10
C SER A 121 -9.39 2.64 15.78
N ALA A 122 -9.62 3.94 15.58
CA ALA A 122 -10.92 4.47 15.16
C ALA A 122 -11.38 3.91 13.80
N LEU A 123 -10.45 3.72 12.87
CA LEU A 123 -10.67 3.15 11.54
C LEU A 123 -10.73 1.61 11.55
N LYS A 124 -10.41 0.96 12.69
CA LYS A 124 -10.25 -0.49 12.81
C LYS A 124 -9.24 -1.05 11.79
N PHE A 125 -8.20 -0.28 11.50
CA PHE A 125 -7.18 -0.62 10.52
C PHE A 125 -5.91 -1.09 11.23
N GLN A 126 -5.34 -2.19 10.75
CA GLN A 126 -4.05 -2.71 11.19
C GLN A 126 -3.47 -3.59 10.08
N ILE A 127 -2.15 -3.66 10.01
CA ILE A 127 -1.42 -4.56 9.12
C ILE A 127 -0.73 -5.63 9.97
N THR A 128 -0.95 -6.89 9.61
CA THR A 128 -0.45 -8.06 10.37
C THR A 128 0.52 -8.92 9.57
N GLU A 129 0.83 -8.50 8.35
CA GLU A 129 1.77 -9.14 7.44
C GLU A 129 2.82 -8.11 6.96
N GLU A 130 3.94 -8.60 6.44
CA GLU A 130 4.96 -7.74 5.83
C GLU A 130 4.35 -6.99 4.64
N HIS A 131 4.69 -5.72 4.48
CA HIS A 131 4.01 -4.80 3.58
C HIS A 131 4.99 -3.84 2.92
N TYR A 132 4.62 -3.23 1.79
CA TYR A 132 5.51 -2.31 1.05
C TYR A 132 5.26 -0.84 1.35
N PHE A 133 4.05 -0.49 1.82
CA PHE A 133 3.57 0.89 1.86
C PHE A 133 3.47 1.42 3.28
N TRP A 134 3.84 2.68 3.48
CA TRP A 134 3.36 3.43 4.64
C TRP A 134 2.06 4.16 4.31
N TYR A 135 1.25 4.35 5.33
CA TYR A 135 -0.09 4.91 5.20
C TYR A 135 -0.25 6.16 6.05
N SER A 136 -1.02 7.13 5.56
CA SER A 136 -1.44 8.29 6.37
C SER A 136 -2.91 8.58 6.15
N PHE A 137 -3.51 9.29 7.10
CA PHE A 137 -4.91 9.68 7.07
C PHE A 137 -5.02 11.17 7.38
N ASP A 138 -5.51 11.95 6.42
CA ASP A 138 -5.70 13.39 6.56
C ASP A 138 -7.18 13.74 6.50
N TRP A 139 -7.68 14.46 7.50
CA TRP A 139 -9.01 15.05 7.59
C TRP A 139 -8.91 16.57 7.44
N ASN A 140 -9.94 17.19 6.89
CA ASN A 140 -9.97 18.63 6.64
C ASN A 140 -10.52 19.48 7.80
N ASP A 141 -10.64 18.92 9.01
CA ASP A 141 -11.27 19.56 10.20
C ASP A 141 -12.70 20.06 9.97
N LYS A 142 -13.40 19.57 8.93
CA LYS A 142 -14.79 19.92 8.65
C LYS A 142 -15.74 18.80 9.05
N THR A 143 -16.98 19.18 9.33
CA THR A 143 -18.05 18.25 9.72
C THR A 143 -19.16 18.20 8.67
N ARG A 144 -20.05 17.22 8.80
CA ARG A 144 -21.24 17.03 7.95
C ARG A 144 -20.89 17.00 6.46
N SER A 145 -21.58 17.76 5.62
CA SER A 145 -21.40 17.80 4.16
C SER A 145 -20.04 18.31 3.70
N GLU A 146 -19.32 19.04 4.57
CA GLU A 146 -18.00 19.59 4.25
C GLU A 146 -16.87 18.67 4.71
N ALA A 147 -17.17 17.64 5.49
CA ALA A 147 -16.19 16.67 5.96
C ALA A 147 -15.57 15.92 4.78
N MET A 148 -14.24 15.92 4.72
CA MET A 148 -13.48 15.19 3.72
C MET A 148 -12.27 14.54 4.36
N PHE A 149 -11.90 13.36 3.87
CA PHE A 149 -10.63 12.74 4.20
C PHE A 149 -9.86 12.34 2.95
N THR A 150 -8.55 12.20 3.14
CA THR A 150 -7.60 11.61 2.19
C THR A 150 -6.86 10.50 2.92
N ALA A 151 -6.97 9.28 2.41
CA ALA A 151 -6.09 8.19 2.81
C ALA A 151 -4.97 8.10 1.79
N ASN A 152 -3.72 8.10 2.25
CA ASN A 152 -2.55 8.00 1.38
C ASN A 152 -1.83 6.69 1.65
N ALA A 153 -1.27 6.11 0.59
CA ALA A 153 -0.34 5.00 0.64
C ALA A 153 0.87 5.37 -0.21
N HIS A 154 2.04 5.21 0.37
CA HIS A 154 3.29 5.63 -0.23
C HIS A 154 4.30 4.50 -0.11
N ALA A 155 5.08 4.25 -1.16
CA ALA A 155 6.18 3.29 -1.14
C ALA A 155 7.25 3.72 -2.12
N ASP A 156 8.50 3.41 -1.82
CA ASP A 156 9.54 3.33 -2.83
C ASP A 156 9.68 1.85 -3.22
N LEU A 157 9.30 1.49 -4.45
CA LEU A 157 9.19 0.07 -4.86
C LEU A 157 10.51 -0.50 -5.40
N ASP A 158 11.50 0.36 -5.66
CA ASP A 158 12.80 0.01 -6.23
C ASP A 158 14.03 0.64 -5.54
N CYS A 159 13.79 1.37 -4.46
CA CYS A 159 14.76 1.97 -3.55
C CYS A 159 15.61 3.08 -4.17
N ASP A 160 15.10 3.72 -5.22
CA ASP A 160 15.83 4.77 -5.93
C ASP A 160 15.66 6.19 -5.33
N GLY A 161 14.82 6.31 -4.30
CA GLY A 161 14.43 7.54 -3.63
C GLY A 161 13.14 8.16 -4.16
N THR A 162 12.51 7.56 -5.17
CA THR A 162 11.27 8.05 -5.79
C THR A 162 10.07 7.28 -5.26
N VAL A 163 9.12 8.03 -4.71
CA VAL A 163 7.97 7.44 -4.04
C VAL A 163 6.78 7.29 -4.99
N SER A 164 6.35 6.06 -5.17
CA SER A 164 5.02 5.68 -5.67
C SER A 164 3.95 6.14 -4.67
N THR A 165 2.96 6.93 -5.11
CA THR A 165 1.89 7.46 -4.24
C THR A 165 0.51 7.07 -4.74
N PHE A 166 -0.31 6.54 -3.84
CA PHE A 166 -1.71 6.18 -4.05
C PHE A 166 -2.57 6.94 -3.05
N GLN A 167 -3.62 7.61 -3.51
CA GLN A 167 -4.50 8.39 -2.66
C GLN A 167 -5.94 7.98 -2.89
N ARG A 168 -6.71 7.87 -1.81
CA ARG A 168 -8.15 7.63 -1.87
C ARG A 168 -8.88 8.67 -1.04
N TYR A 169 -9.82 9.34 -1.70
CA TYR A 169 -10.61 10.40 -1.07
C TYR A 169 -11.99 9.89 -0.64
N GLY A 170 -12.53 10.50 0.42
CA GLY A 170 -13.93 10.35 0.79
C GLY A 170 -14.53 11.67 1.26
N LYS A 171 -15.84 11.82 1.08
CA LYS A 171 -16.59 13.00 1.51
C LYS A 171 -17.84 12.58 2.27
N GLY A 172 -18.19 13.34 3.30
CA GLY A 172 -19.48 13.21 3.99
C GLY A 172 -20.65 13.42 3.03
N ASP A 173 -21.80 12.82 3.33
CA ASP A 173 -23.02 13.03 2.54
C ASP A 173 -23.42 14.52 2.54
N PRO A 174 -23.68 15.13 1.37
CA PRO A 174 -24.25 16.46 1.28
C PRO A 174 -25.56 16.64 2.08
N LYS A 175 -26.29 15.56 2.35
CA LYS A 175 -27.51 15.54 3.15
C LYS A 175 -27.27 15.20 4.63
N ALA A 176 -26.01 15.05 5.07
CA ALA A 176 -25.69 14.74 6.44
C ALA A 176 -26.29 15.80 7.38
N THR A 177 -27.14 15.35 8.29
CA THR A 177 -27.68 16.17 9.38
C THR A 177 -27.01 15.79 10.69
N ALA A 178 -27.19 16.58 11.75
CA ALA A 178 -26.78 16.18 13.09
C ALA A 178 -27.44 14.85 13.54
N GLY A 179 -28.50 14.38 12.86
CA GLY A 179 -29.26 13.15 13.14
C GLY A 179 -28.75 11.91 12.41
N GLU A 180 -28.45 12.06 11.12
CA GLU A 180 -28.18 10.97 10.18
C GLU A 180 -26.90 11.28 9.40
N CYS A 181 -25.85 10.48 9.66
CA CYS A 181 -24.57 10.57 8.99
C CYS A 181 -24.47 9.42 7.98
N ALA A 182 -24.28 9.74 6.71
CA ALA A 182 -23.93 8.78 5.67
C ALA A 182 -22.70 9.31 4.91
N VAL A 183 -21.94 8.43 4.26
CA VAL A 183 -20.83 8.84 3.38
C VAL A 183 -21.32 8.79 1.94
N VAL A 184 -21.10 9.86 1.17
CA VAL A 184 -21.35 9.82 -0.27
C VAL A 184 -20.06 9.44 -0.98
N SER A 185 -20.14 8.30 -1.65
CA SER A 185 -19.04 7.66 -2.34
C SER A 185 -18.64 8.44 -3.60
N ALA A 186 -17.67 9.33 -3.45
CA ALA A 186 -16.77 9.70 -4.55
C ALA A 186 -15.38 9.17 -4.19
N ALA A 187 -15.23 7.85 -4.15
CA ALA A 187 -13.95 7.20 -4.01
C ALA A 187 -13.20 7.35 -5.34
N ALA A 188 -12.40 8.40 -5.48
CA ALA A 188 -11.41 8.50 -6.52
C ALA A 188 -10.11 7.91 -5.98
N LEU A 189 -9.56 6.91 -6.67
CA LEU A 189 -8.19 6.48 -6.48
C LEU A 189 -7.33 7.32 -7.42
N PHE A 190 -6.42 8.08 -6.84
CA PHE A 190 -5.43 8.85 -7.56
C PHE A 190 -4.07 8.20 -7.37
N THR A 191 -3.27 8.19 -8.43
CA THR A 191 -2.00 7.51 -8.46
C THR A 191 -0.95 8.41 -9.09
N GLN A 192 0.22 8.47 -8.47
CA GLN A 192 1.43 9.06 -9.04
C GLN A 192 2.54 8.03 -9.00
N ASN A 193 3.33 8.00 -10.07
CA ASN A 193 4.51 7.15 -10.19
C ASN A 193 4.26 5.67 -9.94
N GLU A 194 3.11 5.13 -10.39
CA GLU A 194 2.62 3.75 -10.11
C GLU A 194 3.63 2.60 -10.28
N THR A 195 4.71 2.79 -11.03
CA THR A 195 5.72 1.75 -11.28
C THR A 195 7.15 2.26 -11.16
N GLU A 196 7.36 3.44 -10.57
CA GLU A 196 8.69 3.82 -10.12
C GLU A 196 9.01 3.00 -8.87
#